data_AF-A0A843BXA5-F1
#
_entry.id   AF-A0A843BXA5-F1
#
_cell.length_a   1.000
_cell.length_b   1.000
_cell.length_c   1.000
_cell.angle_alpha   90.00
_cell.angle_beta   90.00
_cell.angle_gamma   90.00
#
_symmetry.space_group_name_H-M   'P 1'
#
loop_
_entity.id
_entity.type
_entity.pdbx_description
1 polymer ?
#
loop_
_entity_poly.entity_id
_entity_poly.type
_entity_poly.pdbx_seq_one_letter_code
_entity_poly.pdbx_strand_id
1 'polypeptide(L)'
;MAFRDIITNQQKVVQVFTGEEIEELLTEKNHRQVLHFLFKGPLTVEELEIAFEQSGNDKSDKSIYRYLGKLKRAGLVIEAGKRIFTDQTNQIKTQTLFARVAKIIFAPVRFYEQQETIERRSLELVNEILKERLAISGSADLDCLKGKMDVIYKQRNQTMKEFFENVDSDRIHNLIQDFEIHELYPVLDFTGWILLFEKHPEIFKELVKCYR
;
A
#
# COMPACT_ATOMS: atom_id res chain seq x y z
N MET A 1 25.19 -21.99 -5.37
CA MET A 1 24.55 -22.88 -6.36
C MET A 1 24.26 -22.03 -7.58
N ALA A 2 24.67 -22.43 -8.79
CA ALA A 2 24.34 -21.66 -9.99
C ALA A 2 22.88 -21.90 -10.35
N PHE A 3 22.10 -20.83 -10.52
CA PHE A 3 20.72 -20.89 -10.99
C PHE A 3 20.52 -19.90 -12.12
N ARG A 4 19.46 -20.10 -12.90
CA ARG A 4 19.03 -19.20 -13.96
C ARG A 4 17.54 -18.90 -13.80
N ASP A 5 17.20 -17.62 -13.78
CA ASP A 5 15.82 -17.18 -13.74
C ASP A 5 15.30 -16.90 -15.16
N ILE A 6 14.12 -17.42 -15.44
CA ILE A 6 13.36 -17.16 -16.67
C ILE A 6 12.13 -16.36 -16.25
N ILE A 7 12.15 -15.06 -16.51
CA ILE A 7 11.03 -14.15 -16.21
C ILE A 7 10.12 -14.07 -17.42
N THR A 8 8.85 -14.42 -17.23
CA THR A 8 7.80 -14.39 -18.26
C THR A 8 6.80 -13.26 -18.04
N ASN A 9 6.63 -12.82 -16.80
CA ASN A 9 5.74 -11.71 -16.45
C ASN A 9 6.48 -10.69 -15.60
N GLN A 10 6.45 -9.43 -16.02
CA GLN A 10 7.05 -8.33 -15.27
C GLN A 10 6.00 -7.60 -14.44
N GLN A 11 6.44 -7.13 -13.27
CA GLN A 11 5.62 -6.24 -12.44
C GLN A 11 5.35 -4.93 -13.19
N LYS A 12 4.12 -4.43 -13.09
CA LYS A 12 3.79 -3.08 -13.52
C LYS A 12 4.41 -2.05 -12.57
N VAL A 13 4.42 -0.80 -13.00
CA VAL A 13 4.88 0.30 -12.14
C VAL A 13 3.81 0.63 -11.11
N VAL A 14 2.58 0.84 -11.59
CA VAL A 14 1.43 1.18 -10.77
C VAL A 14 0.26 0.27 -11.13
N GLN A 15 -0.52 -0.12 -10.13
CA GLN A 15 -1.82 -0.74 -10.32
C GLN A 15 -2.77 -0.23 -9.24
N VAL A 16 -3.91 0.28 -9.68
CA VAL A 16 -5.02 0.68 -8.82
C VAL A 16 -5.92 -0.52 -8.57
N PHE A 17 -6.31 -0.69 -7.31
CA PHE A 17 -7.27 -1.69 -6.87
C PHE A 17 -8.42 -1.05 -6.10
N THR A 18 -9.58 -1.70 -6.18
CA THR A 18 -10.79 -1.33 -5.43
C THR A 18 -11.46 -2.60 -4.92
N GLY A 19 -12.01 -2.59 -3.71
CA GLY A 19 -12.82 -3.68 -3.17
C GLY A 19 -12.37 -4.15 -1.79
N GLU A 20 -13.33 -4.61 -0.99
CA GLU A 20 -13.13 -4.97 0.42
C GLU A 20 -12.12 -6.12 0.60
N GLU A 21 -12.14 -7.12 -0.29
CA GLU A 21 -11.17 -8.24 -0.25
C GLU A 21 -9.71 -7.73 -0.37
N ILE A 22 -9.47 -6.73 -1.22
CA ILE A 22 -8.13 -6.15 -1.38
C ILE A 22 -7.73 -5.41 -0.10
N GLU A 23 -8.64 -4.62 0.46
CA GLU A 23 -8.40 -3.86 1.69
C GLU A 23 -8.07 -4.80 2.87
N GLU A 24 -8.79 -5.91 3.01
CA GLU A 24 -8.52 -6.94 4.02
C GLU A 24 -7.12 -7.55 3.85
N LEU A 25 -6.76 -7.95 2.63
CA LEU A 25 -5.44 -8.54 2.35
C LEU A 25 -4.30 -7.55 2.55
N LEU A 26 -4.52 -6.26 2.27
CA LEU A 26 -3.54 -5.20 2.48
C LEU A 26 -3.40 -4.76 3.93
N THR A 27 -4.30 -5.19 4.82
CA THR A 27 -4.22 -4.92 6.27
C THR A 27 -3.73 -6.15 7.04
N GLU A 28 -3.98 -7.37 6.55
CA GLU A 28 -3.53 -8.59 7.22
C GLU A 28 -2.00 -8.74 7.23
N LYS A 29 -1.42 -8.93 8.43
CA LYS A 29 0.02 -8.95 8.68
C LYS A 29 0.81 -9.84 7.71
N ASN A 30 0.41 -11.10 7.53
CA ASN A 30 1.25 -12.05 6.75
C ASN A 30 1.17 -11.76 5.25
N HIS A 31 -0.01 -11.39 4.74
CA HIS A 31 -0.18 -10.98 3.34
C HIS A 31 0.63 -9.72 3.02
N ARG A 32 0.59 -8.72 3.92
CA ARG A 32 1.46 -7.53 3.81
C ARG A 32 2.95 -7.88 3.81
N GLN A 33 3.38 -8.82 4.66
CA GLN A 33 4.78 -9.26 4.69
C GLN A 33 5.19 -9.93 3.37
N VAL A 34 4.36 -10.80 2.80
CA VAL A 34 4.64 -11.38 1.46
C VAL A 34 4.80 -10.27 0.41
N LEU A 35 3.87 -9.31 0.37
CA LEU A 35 3.96 -8.18 -0.57
C LEU A 35 5.18 -7.29 -0.31
N HIS A 36 5.64 -7.19 0.93
CA HIS A 36 6.86 -6.49 1.30
C HIS A 36 8.10 -7.20 0.75
N PHE A 37 8.23 -8.51 0.99
CA PHE A 37 9.37 -9.30 0.50
C PHE A 37 9.47 -9.28 -1.03
N LEU A 38 8.33 -9.37 -1.71
CA LEU A 38 8.25 -9.34 -3.18
C LEU A 38 8.44 -7.94 -3.80
N PHE A 39 8.71 -6.90 -3.00
CA PHE A 39 8.88 -5.54 -3.51
C PHE A 39 10.17 -5.36 -4.31
N LYS A 40 11.26 -6.04 -3.90
CA LYS A 40 12.57 -5.95 -4.57
C LYS A 40 12.68 -6.82 -5.81
N GLY A 41 11.81 -7.80 -5.95
CA GLY A 41 11.77 -8.63 -7.15
C GLY A 41 11.08 -9.96 -6.92
N PRO A 42 11.07 -10.80 -7.96
CA PRO A 42 10.49 -12.12 -7.88
C PRO A 42 11.26 -13.04 -6.91
N LEU A 43 10.55 -13.78 -6.08
CA LEU A 43 11.13 -14.74 -5.13
C LEU A 43 10.47 -16.12 -5.28
N THR A 44 11.21 -17.17 -4.94
CA THR A 44 10.67 -18.52 -4.77
C THR A 44 10.02 -18.68 -3.39
N VAL A 45 9.30 -19.79 -3.18
CA VAL A 45 8.73 -20.09 -1.85
C VAL A 45 9.81 -20.32 -0.79
N GLU A 46 10.92 -20.94 -1.17
CA GLU A 46 12.07 -21.17 -0.28
C GLU A 46 12.70 -19.84 0.17
N GLU A 47 12.85 -18.88 -0.74
CA GLU A 47 13.35 -17.54 -0.41
C GLU A 47 12.37 -16.77 0.48
N LEU A 48 11.06 -16.91 0.25
CA LEU A 48 10.04 -16.33 1.12
C LEU A 48 10.05 -16.96 2.52
N GLU A 49 10.31 -18.27 2.63
CA GLU A 49 10.45 -18.96 3.90
C GLU A 49 11.62 -18.40 4.71
N ILE A 50 12.78 -18.25 4.07
CA ILE A 50 13.97 -17.61 4.66
C ILE A 50 13.66 -16.16 5.10
N ALA A 51 12.94 -15.39 4.27
CA ALA A 51 12.57 -14.01 4.61
C ALA A 51 11.61 -13.95 5.83
N PHE A 52 10.68 -14.90 5.95
CA PHE A 52 9.81 -15.02 7.13
C PHE A 52 10.60 -15.35 8.39
N GLU A 53 11.54 -16.29 8.31
CA GLU A 53 12.43 -16.67 9.41
C GLU A 53 13.26 -15.47 9.89
N GLN A 54 13.90 -14.75 8.96
CA GLN A 54 14.68 -13.54 9.26
C GLN A 54 13.84 -12.42 9.91
N SER A 55 12.53 -12.39 9.65
CA SER A 55 11.59 -11.45 10.25
C SER A 55 11.07 -11.86 11.64
N GLY A 56 11.51 -13.01 12.16
CA GLY A 56 11.04 -13.57 13.44
C GLY A 56 9.58 -14.07 13.40
N ASN A 57 9.09 -14.42 12.21
CA ASN A 57 7.72 -14.89 12.01
C ASN A 57 7.67 -16.12 11.10
N ASP A 58 8.33 -17.20 11.52
CA ASP A 58 8.49 -18.43 10.75
C ASP A 58 7.17 -18.94 10.16
N LYS A 59 7.22 -19.38 8.90
CA LYS A 59 6.07 -19.92 8.17
C LYS A 59 6.51 -21.13 7.35
N SER A 60 5.72 -22.19 7.41
CA SER A 60 5.89 -23.32 6.51
C SER A 60 5.57 -22.96 5.06
N ASP A 61 6.18 -23.69 4.13
CA ASP A 61 5.84 -23.72 2.71
C ASP A 61 4.33 -23.70 2.44
N LYS A 62 3.54 -24.56 3.10
CA LYS A 62 2.09 -24.67 2.95
C LYS A 62 1.38 -23.37 3.35
N SER A 63 1.88 -22.69 4.38
CA SER A 63 1.33 -21.41 4.81
C SER A 63 1.64 -20.32 3.78
N ILE A 64 2.85 -20.31 3.25
CA ILE A 64 3.30 -19.36 2.22
C ILE A 64 2.49 -19.56 0.93
N TYR A 65 2.32 -20.80 0.46
CA TYR A 65 1.46 -21.11 -0.69
C TYR A 65 0.02 -20.66 -0.48
N ARG A 66 -0.52 -20.79 0.74
CA ARG A 66 -1.87 -20.30 1.07
C ARG A 66 -1.96 -18.77 0.94
N TYR A 67 -0.96 -18.03 1.42
CA TYR A 67 -0.91 -16.57 1.30
C TYR A 67 -0.77 -16.13 -0.16
N LEU A 68 0.19 -16.72 -0.89
CA LEU A 68 0.38 -16.46 -2.31
C LEU A 68 -0.88 -16.78 -3.12
N GLY A 69 -1.58 -17.88 -2.79
CA GLY A 69 -2.82 -18.26 -3.45
C GLY A 69 -3.95 -17.24 -3.26
N LYS A 70 -4.09 -16.67 -2.05
CA LYS A 70 -5.04 -15.57 -1.78
C LYS A 70 -4.65 -14.31 -2.56
N LEU A 71 -3.40 -13.87 -2.46
CA LEU A 71 -2.91 -12.68 -3.15
C LEU A 71 -3.02 -12.81 -4.68
N LYS A 72 -2.76 -14.00 -5.22
CA LYS A 72 -2.87 -14.28 -6.65
C LYS A 72 -4.32 -14.21 -7.14
N ARG A 73 -5.28 -14.79 -6.39
CA ARG A 73 -6.71 -14.69 -6.72
C ARG A 73 -7.20 -13.24 -6.69
N ALA A 74 -6.72 -12.46 -5.73
CA ALA A 74 -7.01 -11.04 -5.62
C ALA A 74 -6.23 -10.17 -6.65
N GLY A 75 -5.35 -10.77 -7.46
CA GLY A 75 -4.58 -10.05 -8.48
C GLY A 75 -3.43 -9.20 -7.94
N LEU A 76 -3.04 -9.35 -6.67
CA LEU A 76 -1.94 -8.61 -6.03
C LEU A 76 -0.56 -9.24 -6.30
N VAL A 77 -0.54 -10.54 -6.60
CA VAL A 77 0.66 -11.34 -6.90
C VAL A 77 0.46 -12.10 -8.21
N ILE A 78 1.54 -12.29 -8.95
CA ILE A 78 1.58 -13.06 -10.20
C ILE A 78 2.70 -14.10 -10.13
N GLU A 79 2.57 -15.16 -10.93
CA GLU A 79 3.71 -16.02 -11.25
C GLU A 79 4.57 -15.29 -12.28
N ALA A 80 5.73 -14.81 -11.83
CA ALA A 80 6.66 -14.03 -12.64
C ALA A 80 7.47 -14.91 -13.59
N GLY A 81 7.64 -16.20 -13.28
CA GLY A 81 8.40 -17.12 -14.10
C GLY A 81 8.88 -18.36 -13.36
N LYS A 82 10.02 -18.91 -13.80
CA LYS A 82 10.65 -20.10 -13.20
C LYS A 82 12.13 -19.87 -12.95
N ARG A 83 12.62 -20.35 -11.80
CA ARG A 83 14.04 -20.54 -11.52
C ARG A 83 14.43 -21.96 -11.88
N ILE A 84 15.51 -22.12 -12.64
CA ILE A 84 16.08 -23.41 -13.02
C ILE A 84 17.43 -23.55 -12.34
N PHE A 85 17.65 -24.69 -11.68
CA PHE A 85 18.91 -25.00 -11.03
C PHE A 85 19.17 -26.50 -11.09
N THR A 86 20.43 -26.87 -10.92
CA THR A 86 20.86 -28.26 -10.78
C THR A 86 21.05 -28.55 -9.30
N ASP A 87 20.41 -29.60 -8.81
CA ASP A 87 20.56 -29.99 -7.41
C ASP A 87 21.85 -30.78 -7.14
N GLN A 88 22.05 -31.18 -5.88
CA GLN A 88 23.23 -31.92 -5.44
C GLN A 88 23.35 -33.32 -6.10
N THR A 89 22.27 -33.84 -6.68
CA THR A 89 22.22 -35.13 -7.38
C THR A 89 22.34 -35.00 -8.90
N ASN A 90 22.76 -33.82 -9.38
CA ASN A 90 22.81 -33.47 -10.81
C ASN A 90 21.45 -33.52 -11.52
N GLN A 91 20.35 -33.41 -10.80
CA GLN A 91 19.02 -33.31 -11.40
C GLN A 91 18.62 -31.85 -11.63
N ILE A 92 18.10 -31.57 -12.82
CA ILE A 92 17.53 -30.26 -13.13
C ILE A 92 16.19 -30.11 -12.40
N LYS A 93 16.10 -29.12 -11.52
CA LYS A 93 14.88 -28.76 -10.81
C LYS A 93 14.40 -27.37 -11.22
N THR A 94 13.11 -27.15 -11.03
CA THR A 94 12.49 -25.85 -11.28
C THR A 94 11.69 -25.40 -10.07
N GLN A 95 11.72 -24.09 -9.80
CA GLN A 95 10.90 -23.44 -8.78
C GLN A 95 10.12 -22.30 -9.41
N THR A 96 8.90 -22.06 -8.94
CA THR A 96 8.10 -20.91 -9.37
C THR A 96 8.62 -19.64 -8.73
N LEU A 97 8.79 -18.59 -9.54
CA LEU A 97 9.05 -17.24 -9.07
C LEU A 97 7.71 -16.51 -8.97
N PHE A 98 7.43 -15.95 -7.80
CA PHE A 98 6.27 -15.09 -7.55
C PHE A 98 6.74 -13.65 -7.49
N ALA A 99 5.94 -12.72 -8.01
CA ALA A 99 6.19 -11.29 -7.87
C ALA A 99 4.91 -10.55 -7.54
N ARG A 100 5.05 -9.32 -7.02
CA ARG A 100 3.92 -8.39 -6.99
C ARG A 100 3.46 -8.12 -8.42
N VAL A 101 2.17 -7.88 -8.57
CA VAL A 101 1.60 -7.39 -9.83
C VAL A 101 2.13 -6.00 -10.22
N ALA A 102 2.46 -5.17 -9.22
CA ALA A 102 2.98 -3.83 -9.40
C ALA A 102 3.88 -3.36 -8.24
N LYS A 103 4.80 -2.44 -8.54
CA LYS A 103 5.60 -1.75 -7.51
C LYS A 103 4.71 -0.89 -6.60
N ILE A 104 3.91 0.00 -7.17
CA ILE A 104 2.89 0.77 -6.44
C ILE A 104 1.56 0.03 -6.56
N ILE A 105 1.07 -0.46 -5.43
CA ILE A 105 -0.29 -0.98 -5.28
C ILE A 105 -1.06 0.12 -4.56
N PHE A 106 -1.88 0.86 -5.31
CA PHE A 106 -2.75 1.87 -4.74
C PHE A 106 -4.13 1.27 -4.50
N ALA A 107 -4.50 1.14 -3.22
CA ALA A 107 -5.85 0.81 -2.81
C ALA A 107 -6.31 1.90 -1.83
N PRO A 108 -7.50 2.50 -2.05
CA PRO A 108 -8.04 3.49 -1.13
C PRO A 108 -8.49 2.78 0.15
N VAL A 109 -7.58 2.59 1.10
CA VAL A 109 -7.91 1.98 2.39
C VAL A 109 -8.72 2.97 3.22
N ARG A 110 -9.75 2.50 3.91
CA ARG A 110 -10.44 3.31 4.93
C ARG A 110 -9.49 3.55 6.10
N PHE A 111 -9.04 4.79 6.30
CA PHE A 111 -8.08 5.13 7.35
C PHE A 111 -8.68 5.09 8.77
N TYR A 112 -10.01 5.07 8.87
CA TYR A 112 -10.74 5.21 10.13
C TYR A 112 -11.55 3.97 10.44
N GLU A 113 -10.86 2.88 10.78
CA GLU A 113 -11.39 1.84 11.65
C GLU A 113 -10.55 1.78 12.93
N GLN A 114 -10.27 2.95 13.52
CA GLN A 114 -9.61 3.02 14.83
C GLN A 114 -10.65 2.94 15.94
N GLN A 115 -10.22 2.46 17.10
CA GLN A 115 -11.03 2.47 18.32
C GLN A 115 -11.60 3.88 18.57
N GLU A 116 -12.89 3.98 18.89
CA GLU A 116 -13.65 5.23 19.05
C GLU A 116 -12.96 6.28 19.93
N THR A 117 -12.24 5.84 20.97
CA THR A 117 -11.48 6.70 21.88
C THR A 117 -10.28 7.38 21.24
N ILE A 118 -9.57 6.69 20.33
CA ILE A 118 -8.42 7.25 19.60
C ILE A 118 -8.92 8.25 18.56
N GLU A 119 -10.05 7.95 17.92
CA GLU A 119 -10.68 8.84 16.95
C GLU A 119 -11.06 10.18 17.58
N ARG A 120 -11.79 10.16 18.71
CA ARG A 120 -12.20 11.38 19.41
C ARG A 120 -11.01 12.25 19.81
N ARG A 121 -9.98 11.66 20.44
CA ARG A 121 -8.78 12.40 20.86
C ARG A 121 -8.03 13.01 19.67
N SER A 122 -8.04 12.33 18.51
CA SER A 122 -7.45 12.84 17.28
C SER A 122 -8.22 14.05 16.76
N LEU A 123 -9.55 14.02 16.81
CA LEU A 123 -10.40 15.16 16.43
C LEU A 123 -10.20 16.36 17.36
N GLU A 124 -10.05 16.12 18.66
CA GLU A 124 -9.75 17.17 19.65
C GLU A 124 -8.40 17.85 19.35
N LEU A 125 -7.37 17.07 19.00
CA LEU A 125 -6.06 17.61 18.60
C LEU A 125 -6.17 18.44 17.30
N VAL A 126 -6.87 17.91 16.29
CA VAL A 126 -7.09 18.64 15.03
C VAL A 126 -7.83 19.95 15.29
N ASN A 127 -8.84 19.94 16.17
CA ASN A 127 -9.57 21.13 16.57
C ASN A 127 -8.64 22.22 17.13
N GLU A 128 -7.74 21.87 18.06
CA GLU A 128 -6.81 22.85 18.65
C GLU A 128 -5.78 23.37 17.62
N ILE A 129 -5.26 22.51 16.75
CA ILE A 129 -4.34 22.94 15.67
C ILE A 129 -5.04 23.91 14.71
N LEU A 130 -6.29 23.63 14.33
CA LEU A 130 -7.04 24.49 13.42
C LEU A 130 -7.45 25.81 14.08
N LYS A 131 -7.80 25.81 15.37
CA LYS A 131 -8.06 27.05 16.13
C LYS A 131 -6.86 27.98 16.12
N GLU A 132 -5.69 27.44 16.46
CA GLU A 132 -4.44 28.19 16.46
C GLU A 132 -4.12 28.70 15.05
N ARG A 133 -4.21 27.83 14.03
CA ARG A 133 -3.82 28.18 12.67
C ARG A 133 -4.77 29.17 12.00
N LEU A 134 -6.06 29.09 12.29
CA LEU A 134 -7.12 29.88 11.65
C LEU A 134 -7.59 31.06 12.53
N ALA A 135 -6.97 31.27 13.69
CA ALA A 135 -7.34 32.29 14.67
C ALA A 135 -8.82 32.24 15.09
N ILE A 136 -9.35 31.02 15.33
CA ILE A 136 -10.74 30.78 15.74
C ILE A 136 -10.80 30.66 17.27
N SER A 137 -11.69 31.42 17.91
CA SER A 137 -11.88 31.41 19.36
C SER A 137 -12.83 30.31 19.87
N GLY A 138 -13.74 29.82 19.01
CA GLY A 138 -14.72 28.79 19.35
C GLY A 138 -14.21 27.35 19.19
N SER A 139 -14.94 26.39 19.74
CA SER A 139 -14.72 24.96 19.51
C SER A 139 -15.49 24.47 18.28
N ALA A 140 -14.89 23.58 17.50
CA ALA A 140 -15.62 22.87 16.46
C ALA A 140 -16.71 21.96 17.07
N ASP A 141 -17.81 21.81 16.33
CA ASP A 141 -18.63 20.61 16.39
C ASP A 141 -17.78 19.41 15.87
N LEU A 142 -17.44 18.49 16.77
CA LEU A 142 -16.56 17.36 16.45
C LEU A 142 -17.19 16.38 15.45
N ASP A 143 -18.51 16.24 15.44
CA ASP A 143 -19.21 15.38 14.48
C ASP A 143 -19.19 16.02 13.08
N CYS A 144 -19.36 17.35 13.03
CA CYS A 144 -19.15 18.10 11.79
C CYS A 144 -17.71 17.94 11.28
N LEU A 145 -16.72 18.10 12.17
CA LEU A 145 -15.30 18.01 11.81
C LEU A 145 -14.95 16.63 11.28
N LYS A 146 -15.41 15.57 11.95
CA LYS A 146 -15.28 14.18 11.50
C LYS A 146 -15.88 14.00 10.11
N GLY A 147 -17.12 14.43 9.89
CA GLY A 147 -17.78 14.33 8.59
C GLY A 147 -17.02 15.06 7.48
N LYS A 148 -16.45 16.24 7.75
CA LYS A 148 -15.61 16.96 6.79
C LYS A 148 -14.28 16.24 6.54
N MET A 149 -13.62 15.73 7.57
CA MET A 149 -12.37 14.97 7.44
C MET A 149 -12.56 13.68 6.62
N ASP A 150 -13.67 12.96 6.81
CA ASP A 150 -14.01 11.79 6.01
C ASP A 150 -14.18 12.13 4.53
N VAL A 151 -14.85 13.24 4.23
CA VAL A 151 -15.02 13.73 2.86
C VAL A 151 -13.67 14.10 2.25
N ILE A 152 -12.84 14.85 2.98
CA ILE A 152 -11.48 15.24 2.55
C ILE A 152 -10.64 14.00 2.25
N TYR A 153 -10.70 12.99 3.13
CA TYR A 153 -9.96 11.74 2.95
C TYR A 153 -10.44 10.95 1.72
N LYS A 154 -11.76 10.87 1.50
CA LYS A 154 -12.34 10.26 0.28
C LYS A 154 -11.91 11.02 -0.99
N GLN A 155 -11.95 12.35 -0.96
CA GLN A 155 -11.50 13.19 -2.07
C GLN A 155 -10.02 13.00 -2.38
N ARG A 156 -9.18 12.88 -1.34
CA ARG A 156 -7.76 12.58 -1.50
C ARG A 156 -7.54 11.25 -2.21
N ASN A 157 -8.21 10.20 -1.73
CA ASN A 157 -8.11 8.87 -2.31
C ASN A 157 -8.60 8.84 -3.76
N GLN A 158 -9.68 9.54 -4.06
CA GLN A 158 -10.19 9.67 -5.43
C GLN A 158 -9.21 10.44 -6.33
N THR A 159 -8.62 11.52 -5.83
CA THR A 159 -7.61 12.31 -6.58
C THR A 159 -6.36 11.48 -6.87
N MET A 160 -5.89 10.71 -5.89
CA MET A 160 -4.76 9.79 -6.06
C MET A 160 -5.06 8.65 -7.03
N LYS A 161 -6.27 8.11 -6.98
CA LYS A 161 -6.75 7.11 -7.94
C LYS A 161 -6.67 7.67 -9.36
N GLU A 162 -7.30 8.82 -9.60
CA GLU A 162 -7.30 9.48 -10.91
C GLU A 162 -5.88 9.79 -11.39
N PHE A 163 -5.01 10.25 -10.49
CA PHE A 163 -3.61 10.49 -10.82
C PHE A 163 -2.92 9.21 -11.32
N PHE A 164 -3.03 8.10 -10.58
CA PHE A 164 -2.38 6.84 -10.95
C PHE A 164 -3.00 6.14 -12.16
N GLU A 165 -4.26 6.40 -12.46
CA GLU A 165 -4.92 5.91 -13.68
C GLU A 165 -4.41 6.62 -14.95
N ASN A 166 -3.86 7.84 -14.82
CA ASN A 166 -3.48 8.69 -15.95
C ASN A 166 -1.97 8.99 -16.05
N VAL A 167 -1.18 8.58 -15.07
CA VAL A 167 0.25 8.93 -15.01
C VAL A 167 1.10 8.08 -15.96
N ASP A 168 2.12 8.72 -16.55
CA ASP A 168 3.16 8.04 -17.31
C ASP A 168 3.96 7.11 -16.38
N SER A 169 3.75 5.80 -16.60
CA SER A 169 4.35 4.75 -15.79
C SER A 169 5.87 4.69 -15.93
N ASP A 170 6.45 5.01 -17.09
CA ASP A 170 7.89 4.88 -17.32
C ASP A 170 8.66 5.94 -16.53
N ARG A 171 8.13 7.17 -16.50
CA ARG A 171 8.72 8.25 -15.70
C ARG A 171 8.68 7.93 -14.20
N ILE A 172 7.57 7.39 -13.71
CA ILE A 172 7.48 6.96 -12.30
C ILE A 172 8.46 5.81 -12.04
N HIS A 173 8.55 4.82 -12.94
CA HIS A 173 9.41 3.65 -12.75
C HIS A 173 10.84 4.05 -12.44
N ASN A 174 11.40 4.96 -13.25
CA ASN A 174 12.77 5.43 -13.12
C ASN A 174 13.01 6.17 -11.81
N LEU A 175 12.01 6.88 -11.29
CA LEU A 175 12.12 7.60 -10.02
C LEU A 175 12.08 6.66 -8.81
N ILE A 176 11.26 5.60 -8.87
CA ILE A 176 11.04 4.70 -7.75
C ILE A 176 11.87 3.41 -7.81
N GLN A 177 12.76 3.28 -8.80
CA GLN A 177 13.40 1.99 -9.06
C GLN A 177 14.20 1.46 -7.86
N ASP A 178 14.87 2.38 -7.16
CA ASP A 178 15.79 2.11 -6.06
C ASP A 178 15.15 2.28 -4.67
N PHE A 179 13.89 2.73 -4.62
CA PHE A 179 13.18 2.92 -3.36
C PHE A 179 13.06 1.60 -2.60
N GLU A 180 12.99 1.70 -1.28
CA GLU A 180 12.40 0.72 -0.39
C GLU A 180 10.90 1.03 -0.21
N ILE A 181 10.12 0.00 0.10
CA ILE A 181 8.67 0.17 0.25
C ILE A 181 8.31 1.13 1.40
N HIS A 182 9.11 1.16 2.47
CA HIS A 182 8.90 2.06 3.61
C HIS A 182 9.23 3.52 3.28
N GLU A 183 10.08 3.77 2.28
CA GLU A 183 10.39 5.11 1.77
C GLU A 183 9.30 5.60 0.82
N LEU A 184 8.69 4.68 0.09
CA LEU A 184 7.66 4.99 -0.90
C LEU A 184 6.34 5.44 -0.25
N TYR A 185 5.93 4.81 0.86
CA TYR A 185 4.65 5.13 1.50
C TYR A 185 4.52 6.61 1.94
N PRO A 186 5.50 7.22 2.65
CA PRO A 186 5.43 8.64 2.99
C PRO A 186 5.38 9.56 1.77
N VAL A 187 6.12 9.23 0.70
CA VAL A 187 6.13 10.03 -0.53
C VAL A 187 4.76 9.98 -1.22
N LEU A 188 4.17 8.80 -1.34
CA LEU A 188 2.80 8.64 -1.86
C LEU A 188 1.80 9.37 -0.96
N ASP A 189 1.98 9.30 0.36
CA ASP A 189 1.08 9.94 1.31
C ASP A 189 1.04 11.46 1.10
N PHE A 190 2.23 12.07 1.06
CA PHE A 190 2.44 13.49 0.85
C PHE A 190 1.96 13.95 -0.54
N THR A 191 2.23 13.15 -1.57
CA THR A 191 1.76 13.43 -2.94
C THR A 191 0.23 13.53 -2.97
N GLY A 192 -0.48 12.64 -2.26
CA GLY A 192 -1.93 12.70 -2.20
C GLY A 192 -2.47 13.98 -1.57
N TRP A 193 -1.80 14.51 -0.55
CA TRP A 193 -2.19 15.78 0.05
C TRP A 193 -1.92 16.97 -0.88
N ILE A 194 -0.77 17.00 -1.56
CA ILE A 194 -0.45 18.04 -2.55
C ILE A 194 -1.53 18.08 -3.64
N LEU A 195 -1.81 16.93 -4.26
CA LEU A 195 -2.78 16.85 -5.35
C LEU A 195 -4.19 17.24 -4.89
N LEU A 196 -4.57 16.85 -3.67
CA LEU A 196 -5.84 17.25 -3.08
C LEU A 196 -5.94 18.76 -2.93
N PHE A 197 -4.94 19.41 -2.34
CA PHE A 197 -4.99 20.86 -2.10
C PHE A 197 -4.87 21.68 -3.39
N GLU A 198 -4.20 21.16 -4.41
CA GLU A 198 -4.20 21.74 -5.76
C GLU A 198 -5.61 21.72 -6.37
N LYS A 199 -6.30 20.58 -6.28
CA LYS A 199 -7.64 20.39 -6.87
C LYS A 199 -8.77 21.03 -6.06
N HIS A 200 -8.59 21.14 -4.74
CA HIS A 200 -9.60 21.60 -3.78
C HIS A 200 -9.04 22.65 -2.81
N PRO A 201 -8.66 23.84 -3.29
CA PRO A 201 -8.11 24.90 -2.44
C PRO A 201 -9.12 25.44 -1.40
N GLU A 202 -10.41 25.15 -1.56
CA GLU A 202 -11.49 25.55 -0.67
C GLU A 202 -11.61 24.72 0.62
N ILE A 203 -10.85 23.63 0.78
CA ILE A 203 -10.98 22.69 1.93
C ILE A 203 -10.97 23.41 3.28
N PHE A 204 -10.07 24.38 3.48
CA PHE A 204 -10.00 25.09 4.75
C PHE A 204 -11.25 25.93 5.02
N LYS A 205 -11.88 26.50 3.99
CA LYS A 205 -13.16 27.23 4.15
C LYS A 205 -14.28 26.28 4.56
N GLU A 206 -14.27 25.04 4.08
CA GLU A 206 -15.25 24.03 4.47
C GLU A 206 -15.07 23.56 5.92
N LEU A 207 -13.84 23.47 6.41
CA LEU A 207 -13.54 23.12 7.80
C LEU A 207 -14.01 24.22 8.77
N VAL A 208 -13.83 25.50 8.42
CA VAL A 208 -14.27 26.64 9.25
C VAL A 208 -15.77 26.60 9.54
N LYS A 209 -16.59 26.02 8.65
CA LYS A 209 -18.05 25.90 8.86
C LYS A 209 -18.45 25.04 10.05
N CYS A 210 -17.53 24.23 10.59
CA CYS A 210 -17.77 23.43 11.79
C CYS A 210 -17.57 24.22 13.09
N TYR A 211 -17.06 25.45 13.02
CA TYR A 211 -16.79 26.28 14.18
C TYR A 211 -17.94 27.28 14.40
N ARG A 212 -18.26 27.53 15.68
CA ARG A 212 -19.22 28.54 16.11
C ARG A 212 -18.50 29.70 16.79
#